data_AF-G0LNC5-F1
#
_entry.id   AF-G0LNC5-F1
#
_cell.length_a   1.000
_cell.length_b   1.000
_cell.length_c   1.000
_cell.angle_alpha   90.00
_cell.angle_beta   90.00
_cell.angle_gamma   90.00
#
_symmetry.space_group_name_H-M   'P 1'
#
loop_
_entity.id
_entity.type
_entity.pdbx_description
1 polymer ?
#
loop_
_entity_poly.entity_id
_entity_poly.type
_entity_poly.pdbx_seq_one_letter_code
_entity_poly.pdbx_strand_id
1 'polypeptide(L)'
;MTPSQTLEDVVILGRAAPEEISGGDLTTCTGAWSKHRGFIRLYPCKPRKKLFKRWDIVEVEAKRNPKDNRDESWKLGRRNQSSCVKKTGEYQREKRATLLTQLEDECVESIKQRGRSLGIIRPKSISGLELKEWEDDSDGLTQAKLFEEMERWRPETREEFDREIRIQFTCSSCQTQQGYHNKTLLEWGGYRAIEKYNISSAAKLESFYQFDSNNYNHWILVGNQNNQRTSFISINIIWMKDNIPIYDPLWSEYPKVSTEFVHPAERN
;
A
#
# COMPACT_ATOMS: atom_id res chain seq x y z
N MET A 1 3.94 -28.81 -3.70
CA MET A 1 4.10 -27.37 -3.96
C MET A 1 2.83 -26.88 -4.63
N THR A 2 2.27 -25.73 -4.24
CA THR A 2 1.08 -25.18 -4.91
C THR A 2 1.45 -24.79 -6.34
N PRO A 3 0.66 -25.19 -7.36
CA PRO A 3 0.94 -24.82 -8.74
C PRO A 3 0.91 -23.31 -8.93
N SER A 4 1.73 -22.85 -9.87
CA SER A 4 1.70 -21.48 -10.37
C SER A 4 0.43 -21.26 -11.18
N GLN A 5 -0.16 -20.08 -11.10
CA GLN A 5 -1.31 -19.68 -11.90
C GLN A 5 -1.13 -18.24 -12.39
N THR A 6 -1.77 -17.93 -13.51
CA THR A 6 -1.80 -16.57 -14.04
C THR A 6 -2.95 -15.80 -13.41
N LEU A 7 -2.62 -14.68 -12.77
CA LEU A 7 -3.58 -13.68 -12.32
C LEU A 7 -3.78 -12.68 -13.46
N GLU A 8 -5.01 -12.58 -13.97
CA GLU A 8 -5.37 -11.70 -15.08
C GLU A 8 -5.96 -10.37 -14.61
N ASP A 9 -5.88 -9.35 -15.48
CA ASP A 9 -6.47 -8.02 -15.25
C ASP A 9 -6.07 -7.39 -13.92
N VAL A 10 -4.82 -7.59 -13.47
CA VAL A 10 -4.34 -7.08 -12.19
C VAL A 10 -3.96 -5.61 -12.34
N VAL A 11 -4.75 -4.72 -11.73
CA VAL A 11 -4.53 -3.28 -11.65
C VAL A 11 -3.66 -2.96 -10.45
N ILE A 12 -2.50 -2.37 -10.67
CA ILE A 12 -1.57 -1.98 -9.60
C ILE A 12 -2.06 -0.70 -8.90
N LEU A 13 -2.26 -0.75 -7.58
CA LEU A 13 -2.79 0.38 -6.81
C LEU A 13 -1.70 1.13 -6.01
N GLY A 14 -0.72 0.41 -5.48
CA GLY A 14 0.32 1.03 -4.67
C GLY A 14 1.39 0.06 -4.21
N ARG A 15 2.57 0.60 -3.88
CA ARG A 15 3.71 -0.15 -3.36
C ARG A 15 4.08 0.41 -1.99
N ALA A 16 4.36 -0.49 -1.06
CA ALA A 16 4.95 -0.10 0.21
C ALA A 16 6.43 0.28 0.06
N ALA A 17 6.97 0.99 1.04
CA ALA A 17 8.41 1.23 1.20
C ALA A 17 9.17 -0.11 1.29
N PRO A 18 10.38 -0.21 0.74
CA PRO A 18 11.15 -1.45 0.78
C PRO A 18 11.58 -1.82 2.20
N GLU A 19 11.63 -3.13 2.42
CA GLU A 19 12.17 -3.77 3.62
C GLU A 19 13.29 -4.71 3.19
N GLU A 20 14.30 -4.84 4.04
CA GLU A 20 15.35 -5.85 3.88
C GLU A 20 14.82 -7.22 4.32
N ILE A 21 15.18 -8.27 3.57
CA ILE A 21 14.90 -9.64 3.98
C ILE A 21 16.20 -10.34 4.37
N SER A 22 16.07 -11.41 5.17
CA SER A 22 17.17 -12.29 5.53
C SER A 22 18.00 -12.66 4.28
N GLY A 23 19.26 -12.24 4.27
CA GLY A 23 20.18 -12.38 3.14
C GLY A 23 20.48 -11.08 2.36
N GLY A 24 20.05 -9.91 2.84
CA GLY A 24 20.44 -8.60 2.28
C GLY A 24 19.70 -8.17 1.02
N ASP A 25 18.74 -8.97 0.55
CA ASP A 25 17.91 -8.64 -0.61
C ASP A 25 16.78 -7.67 -0.17
N LEU A 26 16.37 -6.75 -1.05
CA LEU A 26 15.27 -5.83 -0.78
C LEU A 26 13.96 -6.30 -1.37
N THR A 27 12.87 -6.10 -0.62
CA THR A 27 11.52 -6.43 -1.08
C THR A 27 10.48 -5.38 -0.75
N THR A 28 9.41 -5.37 -1.54
CA THR A 28 8.22 -4.55 -1.34
C THR A 28 6.99 -5.44 -1.46
N CYS A 29 5.96 -5.16 -0.67
CA CYS A 29 4.61 -5.63 -0.97
C CYS A 29 3.92 -4.63 -1.91
N THR A 30 3.14 -5.15 -2.86
CA THR A 30 2.33 -4.33 -3.77
C THR A 30 0.86 -4.66 -3.56
N GLY A 31 0.06 -3.64 -3.29
CA GLY A 31 -1.40 -3.73 -3.31
C GLY A 31 -1.92 -3.52 -4.72
N ALA A 32 -2.83 -4.39 -5.14
CA ALA A 32 -3.42 -4.43 -6.46
C ALA A 32 -4.89 -4.88 -6.36
N TRP A 33 -5.60 -4.83 -7.48
CA TRP A 33 -6.97 -5.30 -7.59
C TRP A 33 -7.20 -5.99 -8.93
N SER A 34 -8.05 -7.01 -8.98
CA SER A 34 -8.52 -7.63 -10.22
C SER A 34 -10.03 -7.85 -10.14
N LYS A 35 -10.73 -7.65 -11.25
CA LYS A 35 -12.18 -7.92 -11.37
C LYS A 35 -12.55 -9.37 -11.06
N HIS A 36 -11.59 -10.29 -11.15
CA HIS A 36 -11.82 -11.73 -10.94
C HIS A 36 -11.57 -12.16 -9.49
N ARG A 37 -10.79 -11.38 -8.72
CA ARG A 37 -10.25 -11.82 -7.41
C ARG A 37 -10.37 -10.78 -6.30
N GLY A 38 -10.84 -9.58 -6.63
CA GLY A 38 -10.80 -8.44 -5.74
C GLY A 38 -9.38 -8.01 -5.39
N PHE A 39 -9.12 -7.70 -4.12
CA PHE A 39 -7.81 -7.24 -3.69
C PHE A 39 -6.73 -8.32 -3.82
N ILE A 40 -5.54 -7.89 -4.24
CA ILE A 40 -4.36 -8.73 -4.43
C ILE A 40 -3.16 -8.06 -3.74
N ARG A 41 -2.48 -8.81 -2.89
CA ARG A 41 -1.15 -8.50 -2.35
C ARG A 41 -0.12 -9.32 -3.11
N LEU A 42 0.66 -8.67 -3.96
CA LEU A 42 1.80 -9.30 -4.64
C LEU A 42 3.07 -9.13 -3.78
N TYR A 43 3.79 -10.23 -3.57
CA TYR A 43 5.07 -10.24 -2.86
C TYR A 43 5.94 -11.43 -3.28
N PRO A 44 7.21 -11.48 -2.84
CA PRO A 44 8.07 -10.30 -2.71
C PRO A 44 8.19 -9.61 -4.07
N CYS A 45 8.13 -8.28 -4.15
CA CYS A 45 8.43 -7.52 -5.38
C CYS A 45 9.75 -6.76 -5.20
N LYS A 46 10.73 -6.96 -6.10
CA LYS A 46 12.03 -6.26 -6.01
C LYS A 46 11.83 -4.76 -6.29
N PRO A 47 12.23 -3.85 -5.40
CA PRO A 47 12.00 -2.41 -5.54
C PRO A 47 12.61 -1.82 -6.81
N ARG A 48 13.84 -2.24 -7.15
CA ARG A 48 14.61 -1.76 -8.30
C ARG A 48 14.14 -2.30 -9.65
N LYS A 49 13.42 -3.42 -9.65
CA LYS A 49 12.84 -3.94 -10.89
C LYS A 49 11.64 -3.07 -11.24
N LYS A 50 11.70 -2.40 -12.40
CA LYS A 50 10.58 -1.66 -12.99
C LYS A 50 9.51 -2.65 -13.51
N LEU A 51 8.97 -3.48 -12.62
CA LEU A 51 8.00 -4.53 -12.98
C LEU A 51 6.69 -3.92 -13.49
N PHE A 52 6.25 -2.83 -12.85
CA PHE A 52 5.01 -2.12 -13.14
C PHE A 52 5.00 -0.76 -12.42
N LYS A 53 4.04 0.09 -12.80
CA LYS A 53 3.71 1.37 -12.19
C LYS A 53 2.27 1.33 -11.66
N ARG A 54 1.92 2.30 -10.80
CA ARG A 54 0.53 2.52 -10.39
C ARG A 54 -0.35 2.70 -11.63
N TRP A 55 -1.50 2.03 -11.65
CA TRP A 55 -2.46 1.95 -12.74
C TRP A 55 -2.08 1.07 -13.94
N ASP A 56 -0.89 0.46 -13.97
CA ASP A 56 -0.62 -0.58 -14.96
C ASP A 56 -1.60 -1.74 -14.76
N ILE A 57 -2.10 -2.29 -15.87
CA ILE A 57 -2.80 -3.57 -15.91
C ILE A 57 -1.78 -4.63 -16.32
N VAL A 58 -1.65 -5.67 -15.50
CA VAL A 58 -0.66 -6.72 -15.70
C VAL A 58 -1.29 -8.11 -15.60
N GLU A 59 -0.73 -9.06 -16.36
CA GLU A 59 -0.85 -10.49 -16.10
C GLU A 59 0.32 -10.92 -15.21
N VAL A 60 0.03 -11.66 -14.15
CA VAL A 60 1.04 -12.08 -13.16
C VAL A 60 1.04 -13.57 -12.94
N GLU A 61 2.13 -14.24 -13.25
CA GLU A 61 2.37 -15.62 -12.82
C GLU A 61 2.71 -15.64 -11.31
N ALA A 62 1.82 -16.18 -10.50
CA ALA A 62 1.95 -16.23 -9.06
C ALA A 62 1.44 -17.56 -8.47
N LYS A 63 1.86 -17.84 -7.23
CA LYS A 63 1.45 -19.03 -6.47
C LYS A 63 1.06 -18.65 -5.06
N ARG A 64 0.21 -19.47 -4.45
CA ARG A 64 -0.10 -19.36 -3.02
C ARG A 64 1.12 -19.76 -2.20
N ASN A 65 1.27 -19.12 -1.04
CA ASN A 65 2.21 -19.53 -0.02
C ASN A 65 1.42 -20.27 1.08
N PRO A 66 1.64 -21.58 1.31
CA PRO A 66 0.90 -22.32 2.34
C PRO A 66 1.05 -21.75 3.75
N LYS A 67 2.12 -20.98 4.02
CA LYS A 67 2.35 -20.29 5.29
C LYS A 67 1.63 -18.94 5.40
N ASP A 68 1.03 -18.46 4.32
CA ASP A 68 0.27 -17.21 4.28
C ASP A 68 -1.19 -17.50 3.96
N ASN A 69 -2.00 -17.52 5.01
CA ASN A 69 -3.42 -17.83 4.91
C ASN A 69 -4.27 -16.71 4.30
N ARG A 70 -3.75 -15.52 4.01
CA ARG A 70 -4.60 -14.48 3.39
C ARG A 70 -4.95 -14.88 1.96
N ASP A 71 -6.22 -14.85 1.57
CA ASP A 71 -6.63 -15.19 0.18
C ASP A 71 -6.14 -14.19 -0.84
N GLU A 72 -5.99 -12.94 -0.42
CA GLU A 72 -5.50 -11.86 -1.26
C GLU A 72 -3.99 -11.99 -1.51
N SER A 73 -3.25 -12.86 -0.81
CA SER A 73 -1.77 -12.88 -0.83
C SER A 73 -1.17 -13.86 -1.85
N TRP A 74 -0.33 -13.34 -2.73
CA TRP A 74 0.22 -14.07 -3.88
C TRP A 74 1.72 -13.88 -3.99
N LYS A 75 2.44 -15.01 -4.03
CA LYS A 75 3.89 -15.02 -4.21
C LYS A 75 4.23 -15.09 -5.69
N LEU A 76 5.07 -14.19 -6.22
CA LEU A 76 5.53 -14.28 -7.61
C LEU A 76 6.15 -15.66 -7.90
N GLY A 77 5.78 -16.25 -9.04
CA GLY A 77 6.00 -17.67 -9.32
C GLY A 77 7.47 -18.08 -9.41
N ARG A 78 8.34 -17.16 -9.89
CA ARG A 78 9.75 -17.44 -10.23
C ARG A 78 10.71 -16.41 -9.64
N ARG A 79 11.99 -16.79 -9.52
CA ARG A 79 13.08 -15.91 -9.09
C ARG A 79 13.29 -14.74 -10.06
N ASN A 80 13.19 -14.99 -11.37
CA ASN A 80 13.17 -13.93 -12.37
C ASN A 80 11.78 -13.26 -12.42
N GLN A 81 11.55 -12.28 -11.54
CA GLN A 81 10.26 -11.61 -11.43
C GLN A 81 9.79 -10.93 -12.72
N SER A 82 10.73 -10.47 -13.57
CA SER A 82 10.38 -9.82 -14.84
C SER A 82 9.72 -10.77 -15.83
N SER A 83 10.01 -12.08 -15.76
CA SER A 83 9.33 -13.08 -16.58
C SER A 83 7.98 -13.51 -16.02
N CYS A 84 7.64 -13.08 -14.79
CA CYS A 84 6.36 -13.40 -14.15
C CYS A 84 5.32 -12.30 -14.40
N VAL A 85 5.72 -11.14 -14.93
CA VAL A 85 4.86 -9.97 -15.06
C VAL A 85 4.85 -9.52 -16.51
N LYS A 86 3.66 -9.44 -17.10
CA LYS A 86 3.46 -8.90 -18.44
C LYS A 86 2.47 -7.75 -18.37
N LYS A 87 2.90 -6.54 -18.74
CA LYS A 87 2.00 -5.40 -18.86
C LYS A 87 1.10 -5.58 -20.08
N THR A 88 -0.21 -5.57 -19.85
CA THR A 88 -1.23 -5.71 -20.89
C THR A 88 -1.93 -4.40 -21.20
N GLY A 89 -1.86 -3.42 -20.29
CA GLY A 89 -2.44 -2.10 -20.50
C GLY A 89 -2.23 -1.15 -19.34
N GLU A 90 -3.04 -0.10 -19.31
CA GLU A 90 -3.14 0.86 -18.22
C GLU A 90 -4.61 1.15 -17.93
N TYR A 91 -4.98 1.23 -16.66
CA TYR A 91 -6.35 1.48 -16.25
C TYR A 91 -6.75 2.92 -16.63
N GLN A 92 -7.87 3.03 -17.35
CA GLN A 92 -8.40 4.28 -17.91
C GLN A 92 -8.51 5.36 -16.84
N ARG A 93 -7.94 6.54 -17.10
CA ARG A 93 -7.76 7.60 -16.10
C ARG A 93 -9.08 8.08 -15.53
N GLU A 94 -10.07 8.26 -16.40
CA GLU A 94 -11.43 8.67 -16.14
C GLU A 94 -12.23 7.64 -15.32
N LYS A 95 -11.80 6.37 -15.29
CA LYS A 95 -12.45 5.31 -14.49
C LYS A 95 -11.80 5.08 -13.14
N ARG A 96 -10.62 5.67 -12.86
CA ARG A 96 -9.87 5.39 -11.62
C ARG A 96 -10.61 5.83 -10.37
N ALA A 97 -11.22 7.03 -10.38
CA ALA A 97 -12.02 7.52 -9.26
C ALA A 97 -13.23 6.61 -8.99
N THR A 98 -13.87 6.12 -10.07
CA THR A 98 -14.95 5.13 -9.97
C THR A 98 -14.47 3.83 -9.34
N LEU A 99 -13.38 3.25 -9.83
CA LEU A 99 -12.77 2.04 -9.25
C LEU A 99 -12.47 2.21 -7.75
N LEU A 100 -11.81 3.31 -7.37
CA LEU A 100 -11.48 3.56 -5.97
C LEU A 100 -12.74 3.67 -5.12
N THR A 101 -13.76 4.39 -5.61
CA THR A 101 -15.03 4.61 -4.90
C THR A 101 -15.78 3.30 -4.66
N GLN A 102 -15.86 2.44 -5.67
CA GLN A 102 -16.52 1.14 -5.56
C GLN A 102 -15.77 0.17 -4.60
N LEU A 103 -14.48 0.41 -4.37
CA LEU A 103 -13.65 -0.38 -3.46
C LEU A 103 -13.56 0.20 -2.03
N GLU A 104 -14.21 1.33 -1.75
CA GLU A 104 -14.18 1.98 -0.44
C GLU A 104 -14.77 1.10 0.66
N ASP A 105 -14.07 1.03 1.78
CA ASP A 105 -14.53 0.48 3.03
C ASP A 105 -14.82 1.60 4.03
N GLU A 106 -15.84 1.40 4.85
CA GLU A 106 -16.32 2.40 5.80
C GLU A 106 -15.32 2.70 6.92
N CYS A 107 -14.50 1.73 7.30
CA CYS A 107 -13.48 1.85 8.35
C CYS A 107 -12.46 0.72 8.25
N VAL A 108 -11.24 0.95 8.75
CA VAL A 108 -10.20 -0.08 8.84
C VAL A 108 -10.67 -1.29 9.65
N GLU A 109 -11.45 -1.07 10.72
CA GLU A 109 -11.97 -2.18 11.53
C GLU A 109 -12.97 -3.06 10.76
N SER A 110 -13.73 -2.50 9.83
CA SER A 110 -14.64 -3.29 8.97
C SER A 110 -13.86 -4.25 8.04
N ILE A 111 -12.66 -3.87 7.60
CA ILE A 111 -11.78 -4.73 6.80
C ILE A 111 -11.33 -5.92 7.64
N LYS A 112 -10.88 -5.65 8.88
CA LYS A 112 -10.43 -6.64 9.83
C LYS A 112 -11.54 -7.61 10.24
N GLN A 113 -12.73 -7.11 10.56
CA GLN A 113 -13.90 -7.92 10.94
C GLN A 113 -14.35 -8.84 9.80
N ARG A 114 -14.19 -8.42 8.54
CA ARG A 114 -14.44 -9.23 7.35
C ARG A 114 -13.27 -10.16 7.00
N GLY A 115 -12.22 -10.23 7.83
CA GLY A 115 -11.10 -11.14 7.65
C GLY A 115 -10.18 -10.82 6.47
N ARG A 116 -10.32 -9.64 5.86
CA ARG A 116 -9.49 -9.20 4.72
C ARG A 116 -8.16 -8.63 5.18
N SER A 117 -7.19 -8.57 4.26
CA SER A 117 -5.84 -8.09 4.55
C SER A 117 -5.48 -6.77 3.87
N LEU A 118 -6.34 -6.32 2.96
CA LEU A 118 -6.24 -5.10 2.19
C LEU A 118 -7.61 -4.42 2.13
N GLY A 119 -7.59 -3.10 1.95
CA GLY A 119 -8.77 -2.34 1.61
C GLY A 119 -8.43 -0.89 1.28
N ILE A 120 -9.45 -0.13 0.89
CA ILE A 120 -9.33 1.28 0.57
C ILE A 120 -10.25 2.05 1.49
N ILE A 121 -9.73 3.09 2.12
CA ILE A 121 -10.55 4.01 2.91
C ILE A 121 -10.61 5.35 2.18
N ARG A 122 -11.81 5.86 1.97
CA ARG A 122 -11.99 7.29 1.71
C ARG A 122 -12.18 8.00 3.04
N PRO A 123 -11.18 8.75 3.51
CA PRO A 123 -11.29 9.43 4.78
C PRO A 123 -12.38 10.51 4.68
N LYS A 124 -13.13 10.71 5.76
CA LYS A 124 -14.02 11.87 5.92
C LYS A 124 -13.19 13.15 6.08
N SER A 125 -12.10 13.04 6.83
CA SER A 125 -11.08 14.09 6.95
C SER A 125 -9.71 13.47 7.18
N ILE A 126 -8.68 14.13 6.68
CA ILE A 126 -7.28 13.87 7.03
C ILE A 126 -6.83 15.03 7.90
N SER A 127 -6.45 14.75 9.15
CA SER A 127 -6.01 15.78 10.10
C SER A 127 -4.59 16.27 9.78
N GLY A 128 -3.78 15.42 9.16
CA GLY A 128 -2.42 15.75 8.73
C GLY A 128 -1.49 14.55 8.75
N LEU A 129 -0.23 14.83 8.48
CA LEU A 129 0.90 13.95 8.69
C LEU A 129 1.68 14.38 9.93
N GLU A 130 2.36 13.42 10.54
CA GLU A 130 3.32 13.66 11.60
C GLU A 130 4.61 12.92 11.25
N LEU A 131 5.74 13.60 11.41
CA LEU A 131 7.07 13.00 11.28
C LEU A 131 7.57 12.72 12.69
N LYS A 132 7.58 11.45 13.10
CA LYS A 132 8.12 11.03 14.39
C LYS A 132 9.52 10.47 14.20
N GLU A 133 10.41 10.71 15.16
CA GLU A 133 11.59 9.87 15.28
C GLU A 133 11.13 8.44 15.58
N TRP A 134 11.86 7.44 15.08
CA TRP A 134 11.58 6.07 15.50
C TRP A 134 11.82 6.00 17.01
N GLU A 135 10.91 5.36 17.75
CA GLU A 135 11.19 5.05 19.15
C GLU A 135 12.41 4.13 19.18
N ASP A 136 13.52 4.63 19.74
CA ASP A 136 14.78 3.90 19.85
C ASP A 136 14.56 2.62 20.67
N ASP A 137 14.64 1.46 20.03
CA ASP A 137 14.75 0.17 20.71
C ASP A 137 16.22 -0.16 21.08
N SER A 138 17.10 0.85 21.18
CA SER A 138 18.47 0.61 21.65
C SER A 138 19.17 1.84 22.24
N ASP A 139 19.57 1.70 23.51
CA ASP A 139 20.93 2.05 23.90
C ASP A 139 21.90 1.60 22.78
N GLY A 140 22.46 2.57 22.05
CA GLY A 140 23.74 2.39 21.37
C GLY A 140 23.71 2.15 19.86
N LEU A 141 23.27 3.12 19.07
CA LEU A 141 23.78 3.31 17.69
C LEU A 141 23.68 4.76 17.18
N THR A 142 23.95 5.75 18.05
CA THR A 142 24.12 7.16 17.64
C THR A 142 25.60 7.48 17.41
N GLN A 143 26.26 6.80 16.47
CA GLN A 143 27.63 7.18 16.07
C GLN A 143 27.95 6.69 14.65
N ALA A 144 27.64 7.50 13.62
CA ALA A 144 28.35 7.55 12.33
C ALA A 144 27.64 8.45 11.26
N LYS A 145 27.30 9.71 11.57
CA LYS A 145 26.92 10.71 10.52
C LYS A 145 27.77 11.98 10.56
N LEU A 146 29.01 11.86 11.05
CA LEU A 146 30.06 12.85 10.83
C LEU A 146 31.15 12.13 10.05
N PHE A 147 31.32 12.43 8.76
CA PHE A 147 32.59 12.47 7.99
C PHE A 147 32.30 12.42 6.47
N GLU A 148 32.26 13.62 5.88
CA GLU A 148 32.96 14.06 4.65
C GLU A 148 32.91 13.28 3.31
N GLU A 149 32.09 12.25 3.08
CA GLU A 149 31.89 11.71 1.72
C GLU A 149 30.47 11.95 1.17
N MET A 150 30.23 13.22 0.84
CA MET A 150 29.12 13.67 -0.01
C MET A 150 29.39 13.33 -1.48
N GLU A 151 29.00 12.14 -1.91
CA GLU A 151 28.37 11.93 -3.23
C GLU A 151 27.64 10.57 -3.29
N ARG A 152 26.31 10.60 -3.16
CA ARG A 152 25.32 9.51 -3.39
C ARG A 152 24.97 8.54 -2.26
N TRP A 153 24.97 8.94 -1.00
CA TRP A 153 24.14 8.19 -0.04
C TRP A 153 22.66 8.34 -0.44
N ARG A 154 21.95 7.22 -0.65
CA ARG A 154 20.52 7.17 -0.94
C ARG A 154 19.91 6.03 -0.12
N PRO A 155 18.90 6.31 0.71
CA PRO A 155 18.23 5.30 1.51
C PRO A 155 17.53 4.30 0.61
N GLU A 156 17.80 3.03 0.89
CA GLU A 156 17.30 1.88 0.13
C GLU A 156 16.11 1.22 0.81
N THR A 157 16.03 1.31 2.13
CA THR A 157 14.97 0.74 2.99
C THR A 157 14.27 1.79 3.84
N ARG A 158 13.09 1.46 4.39
CA ARG A 158 12.40 2.35 5.33
C ARG A 158 13.15 2.56 6.66
N GLU A 159 14.00 1.61 7.07
CA GLU A 159 14.73 1.64 8.34
C GLU A 159 15.92 2.60 8.30
N GLU A 160 16.43 2.89 7.10
CA GLU A 160 17.49 3.90 6.89
C GLU A 160 16.99 5.35 7.01
N PHE A 161 15.68 5.57 7.17
CA PHE A 161 15.13 6.89 7.43
C PHE A 161 15.02 7.11 8.92
N ASP A 162 15.56 8.23 9.41
CA ASP A 162 15.57 8.57 10.84
C ASP A 162 14.16 8.86 11.41
N ARG A 163 13.11 8.86 10.56
CA ARG A 163 11.75 9.26 10.96
C ARG A 163 10.67 8.36 10.36
N GLU A 164 9.68 8.02 11.17
CA GLU A 164 8.40 7.43 10.77
C GLU A 164 7.45 8.50 10.25
N ILE A 165 6.73 8.21 9.16
CA ILE A 165 5.62 9.04 8.69
C ILE A 165 4.32 8.47 9.25
N ARG A 166 3.59 9.24 10.06
CA ARG A 166 2.26 8.91 10.54
C ARG A 166 1.21 9.71 9.77
N ILE A 167 0.07 9.10 9.48
CA ILE A 167 -1.11 9.77 8.94
C ILE A 167 -2.26 9.65 9.94
N GLN A 168 -2.88 10.80 10.24
CA GLN A 168 -4.09 10.86 11.06
C GLN A 168 -5.31 11.16 10.19
N PHE A 169 -6.35 10.33 10.29
CA PHE A 169 -7.57 10.50 9.52
C PHE A 169 -8.80 9.95 10.24
N THR A 170 -9.97 10.42 9.86
CA THR A 170 -11.27 9.89 10.28
C THR A 170 -11.96 9.19 9.12
N CYS A 171 -12.78 8.19 9.42
CA CYS A 171 -13.63 7.54 8.43
C CYS A 171 -15.05 8.12 8.48
N SER A 172 -15.87 7.84 7.46
CA SER A 172 -17.29 8.20 7.45
C SER A 172 -18.05 7.60 8.64
N SER A 173 -17.77 6.33 8.96
CA SER A 173 -18.33 5.58 10.08
C SER A 173 -17.19 4.99 10.93
N CYS A 174 -16.38 5.86 11.54
CA CYS A 174 -15.21 5.41 12.30
C CYS A 174 -15.61 4.54 13.50
N GLN A 175 -15.03 3.34 13.59
CA GLN A 175 -15.35 2.33 14.63
C GLN A 175 -14.30 2.26 15.74
N THR A 176 -13.28 3.14 15.73
CA THR A 176 -12.28 3.19 16.80
C THR A 176 -12.85 3.92 18.01
N GLN A 177 -12.46 3.51 19.23
CA GLN A 177 -12.92 4.14 20.47
C GLN A 177 -12.59 5.64 20.54
N GLN A 178 -11.42 6.02 20.05
CA GLN A 178 -10.95 7.42 20.01
C GLN A 178 -11.54 8.25 18.86
N GLY A 179 -12.32 7.65 17.95
CA GLY A 179 -12.97 8.35 16.82
C GLY A 179 -12.06 8.70 15.64
N TYR A 180 -10.78 8.31 15.67
CA TYR A 180 -9.84 8.51 14.56
C TYR A 180 -8.84 7.35 14.41
N HIS A 181 -8.15 7.33 13.28
CA HIS A 181 -7.00 6.46 13.01
C HIS A 181 -5.72 7.29 13.02
N ASN A 182 -4.67 6.77 13.65
CA ASN A 182 -3.29 7.24 13.51
C ASN A 182 -2.47 6.01 13.07
N LYS A 183 -2.02 6.00 11.81
CA LYS A 183 -1.36 4.83 11.19
C LYS A 183 -0.01 5.23 10.59
N THR A 184 0.95 4.32 10.61
CA THR A 184 2.17 4.42 9.81
C THR A 184 1.82 4.49 8.33
N LEU A 185 2.41 5.44 7.61
CA LEU A 185 2.37 5.56 6.16
C LEU A 185 3.66 4.99 5.56
N LEU A 186 3.60 3.77 5.06
CA LEU A 186 4.71 3.10 4.38
C LEU A 186 4.74 3.40 2.88
N GLU A 187 4.57 4.65 2.48
CA GLU A 187 4.58 5.03 1.06
C GLU A 187 5.99 5.45 0.61
N TRP A 188 6.57 4.74 -0.35
CA TRP A 188 7.97 4.96 -0.73
C TRP A 188 8.26 6.38 -1.25
N GLY A 189 7.33 6.96 -2.01
CA GLY A 189 7.45 8.33 -2.51
C GLY A 189 7.63 9.37 -1.40
N GLY A 190 6.89 9.22 -0.29
CA GLY A 190 6.97 10.11 0.86
C GLY A 190 8.34 10.10 1.52
N TYR A 191 8.87 8.92 1.84
CA TYR A 191 10.22 8.78 2.38
C TYR A 191 11.29 9.36 1.43
N ARG A 192 11.22 9.03 0.14
CA ARG A 192 12.12 9.59 -0.87
C ARG A 192 12.00 11.11 -1.01
N ALA A 193 10.81 11.69 -0.82
CA ALA A 193 10.60 13.13 -0.85
C ALA A 193 11.22 13.82 0.37
N ILE A 194 11.11 13.22 1.55
CA ILE A 194 11.73 13.75 2.78
C ILE A 194 13.23 13.94 2.59
N GLU A 195 13.91 12.88 2.14
CA GLU A 195 15.35 12.92 1.92
C GLU A 195 15.72 13.87 0.78
N LYS A 196 15.09 13.72 -0.40
CA LYS A 196 15.45 14.51 -1.60
C LYS A 196 15.28 16.02 -1.41
N TYR A 197 14.25 16.43 -0.66
CA TYR A 197 13.93 17.85 -0.45
C TYR A 197 14.26 18.33 0.96
N ASN A 198 14.99 17.53 1.74
CA ASN A 198 15.36 17.81 3.13
C ASN A 198 14.17 18.30 3.97
N ILE A 199 13.04 17.60 3.89
CA ILE A 199 11.79 18.01 4.53
C ILE A 199 11.90 17.77 6.03
N SER A 200 11.93 18.84 6.82
CA SER A 200 11.93 18.76 8.28
C SER A 200 10.53 18.78 8.88
N SER A 201 9.51 19.29 8.16
CA SER A 201 8.13 19.42 8.64
C SER A 201 7.11 18.66 7.80
N ALA A 202 6.08 18.12 8.46
CA ALA A 202 4.99 17.42 7.80
C ALA A 202 4.26 18.28 6.75
N ALA A 203 4.06 19.57 7.02
CA ALA A 203 3.35 20.50 6.12
C ALA A 203 3.90 20.51 4.69
N LYS A 204 5.22 20.42 4.52
CA LYS A 204 5.80 20.37 3.17
C LYS A 204 5.48 19.05 2.47
N LEU A 205 5.49 17.93 3.20
CA LEU A 205 5.13 16.62 2.68
C LEU A 205 3.63 16.56 2.33
N GLU A 206 2.77 17.14 3.16
CA GLU A 206 1.33 17.27 2.92
C GLU A 206 1.01 17.96 1.59
N SER A 207 1.80 18.97 1.19
CA SER A 207 1.63 19.66 -0.10
C SER A 207 1.90 18.75 -1.31
N PHE A 208 2.78 17.74 -1.18
CA PHE A 208 2.97 16.74 -2.23
C PHE A 208 1.73 15.85 -2.40
N TYR A 209 1.00 15.61 -1.32
CA TYR A 209 -0.25 14.85 -1.31
C TYR A 209 -1.50 15.71 -1.56
N GLN A 210 -1.34 17.02 -1.76
CA GLN A 210 -2.44 17.97 -1.98
C GLN A 210 -3.47 17.97 -0.86
N PHE A 211 -3.04 17.83 0.41
CA PHE A 211 -3.94 17.91 1.56
C PHE A 211 -4.45 19.33 1.84
N ASP A 212 -3.73 20.33 1.35
CA ASP A 212 -4.04 21.75 1.41
C ASP A 212 -5.08 22.20 0.36
N SER A 213 -5.45 21.31 -0.58
CA SER A 213 -6.36 21.63 -1.66
C SER A 213 -7.70 20.90 -1.53
N ASN A 214 -8.79 21.68 -1.42
CA ASN A 214 -10.15 21.15 -1.42
C ASN A 214 -10.59 20.58 -2.79
N ASN A 215 -9.78 20.74 -3.84
CA ASN A 215 -10.09 20.27 -5.18
C ASN A 215 -9.65 18.82 -5.42
N TYR A 216 -9.28 18.09 -4.36
CA TYR A 216 -8.80 16.72 -4.46
C TYR A 216 -9.57 15.79 -3.52
N ASN A 217 -9.95 14.65 -4.05
CA ASN A 217 -10.38 13.51 -3.28
C ASN A 217 -9.17 12.64 -2.94
N HIS A 218 -9.16 12.07 -1.74
CA HIS A 218 -8.10 11.19 -1.26
C HIS A 218 -8.65 9.82 -0.93
N TRP A 219 -7.81 8.81 -1.17
CA TRP A 219 -8.04 7.41 -0.82
C TRP A 219 -6.78 6.86 -0.17
N ILE A 220 -6.94 6.09 0.89
CA ILE A 220 -5.85 5.47 1.63
C ILE A 220 -5.94 3.98 1.37
N LEU A 221 -4.97 3.43 0.63
CA LEU A 221 -4.78 2.00 0.52
C LEU A 221 -4.16 1.51 1.82
N VAL A 222 -4.87 0.64 2.53
CA VAL A 222 -4.41 0.06 3.79
C VAL A 222 -4.15 -1.44 3.64
N GLY A 223 -3.30 -1.98 4.51
CA GLY A 223 -3.14 -3.42 4.62
C GLY A 223 -2.51 -3.85 5.93
N ASN A 224 -2.72 -5.11 6.30
CA ASN A 224 -2.15 -5.65 7.53
C ASN A 224 -0.69 -6.11 7.38
N GLN A 225 0.01 -6.21 8.50
CA GLN A 225 1.39 -6.66 8.57
C GLN A 225 1.48 -8.19 8.65
N ASN A 226 2.59 -8.80 8.20
CA ASN A 226 2.78 -10.25 8.20
C ASN A 226 2.60 -10.89 9.58
N ASN A 227 3.23 -10.32 10.60
CA ASN A 227 3.30 -10.88 11.94
C ASN A 227 2.21 -10.31 12.88
N GLN A 228 1.48 -9.28 12.45
CA GLN A 228 0.39 -8.66 13.21
C GLN A 228 -0.84 -8.49 12.30
N ARG A 229 -1.59 -9.58 12.13
CA ARG A 229 -2.72 -9.67 11.16
C ARG A 229 -3.87 -8.71 11.46
N THR A 230 -3.99 -8.26 12.71
CA THR A 230 -4.98 -7.28 13.16
C THR A 230 -4.47 -5.84 13.09
N SER A 231 -3.16 -5.64 12.85
CA SER A 231 -2.53 -4.34 12.77
C SER A 231 -2.42 -3.90 11.32
N PHE A 232 -3.18 -2.85 10.98
CA PHE A 232 -3.19 -2.25 9.65
C PHE A 232 -2.30 -1.01 9.59
N ILE A 233 -1.63 -0.86 8.47
CA ILE A 233 -0.82 0.29 8.08
C ILE A 233 -1.37 0.93 6.82
N SER A 234 -1.04 2.20 6.59
CA SER A 234 -1.31 2.90 5.33
C SER A 234 -0.19 2.58 4.34
N ILE A 235 -0.51 1.91 3.25
CA ILE A 235 0.45 1.51 2.21
C ILE A 235 0.67 2.66 1.22
N ASN A 236 -0.40 3.38 0.88
CA ASN A 236 -0.35 4.41 -0.13
C ASN A 236 -1.47 5.44 0.06
N ILE A 237 -1.19 6.69 -0.30
CA ILE A 237 -2.20 7.73 -0.50
C ILE A 237 -2.37 7.93 -1.99
N ILE A 238 -3.61 7.83 -2.44
CA ILE A 238 -4.01 8.07 -3.83
C ILE A 238 -4.91 9.30 -3.81
N TRP A 239 -4.60 10.31 -4.61
CA TRP A 239 -5.41 11.52 -4.71
C TRP A 239 -5.69 11.87 -6.15
N MET A 240 -6.89 12.41 -6.40
CA MET A 240 -7.35 12.81 -7.72
C MET A 240 -8.19 14.07 -7.62
N LYS A 241 -8.21 14.87 -8.69
CA LYS A 241 -9.07 16.06 -8.72
C LYS A 241 -10.53 15.66 -8.52
N ASP A 242 -11.25 16.47 -7.77
CA ASP A 242 -12.67 16.29 -7.43
C ASP A 242 -13.61 16.34 -8.65
N ASN A 243 -13.16 17.01 -9.72
CA ASN A 243 -13.88 17.14 -10.97
C ASN A 243 -13.84 15.89 -11.87
N ILE A 244 -13.20 14.79 -11.45
CA ILE A 244 -13.25 13.52 -12.18
C ILE A 244 -14.60 12.84 -11.91
N PRO A 245 -15.40 12.55 -12.95
CA PRO A 245 -16.70 11.90 -12.75
C PRO A 245 -16.56 10.54 -12.05
N ILE A 246 -17.44 10.30 -11.09
CA ILE A 246 -17.66 8.98 -10.48
C ILE A 246 -18.94 8.44 -11.11
N TYR A 247 -18.82 7.32 -11.82
CA TYR A 247 -19.95 6.66 -12.44
C TYR A 247 -20.51 5.61 -11.48
N ASP A 248 -21.83 5.47 -11.46
CA ASP A 248 -22.48 4.31 -10.84
C ASP A 248 -22.65 3.23 -11.93
N PRO A 249 -21.82 2.17 -11.90
CA PRO A 249 -21.79 1.21 -12.98
C PRO A 249 -22.96 0.24 -12.82
N LEU A 250 -24.00 0.43 -13.64
CA LEU A 250 -25.23 -0.37 -13.63
C LEU A 250 -25.03 -1.89 -13.77
N TRP A 251 -23.85 -2.37 -14.20
CA TRP A 251 -23.59 -3.79 -14.51
C TRP A 251 -22.14 -4.24 -14.29
N SER A 252 -21.31 -3.47 -13.57
CA SER A 252 -19.91 -3.87 -13.33
C SER A 252 -19.69 -4.25 -11.87
N GLU A 253 -19.18 -5.45 -11.65
CA GLU A 253 -18.81 -5.92 -10.32
C GLU A 253 -17.41 -5.42 -9.94
N TYR A 254 -17.30 -4.91 -8.71
CA TYR A 254 -16.05 -4.49 -8.10
C TYR A 254 -15.78 -5.36 -6.87
N PRO A 255 -15.46 -6.65 -7.04
CA PRO A 255 -15.27 -7.52 -5.90
C PRO A 255 -14.12 -6.99 -5.04
N LYS A 256 -14.29 -7.10 -3.72
CA LYS A 256 -13.21 -6.85 -2.76
C LYS A 256 -12.42 -8.12 -2.45
N VAL A 257 -13.03 -9.28 -2.70
CA VAL A 257 -12.45 -10.61 -2.46
C VAL A 257 -12.74 -11.56 -3.62
N SER A 258 -11.99 -12.65 -3.68
CA SER A 258 -12.25 -13.77 -4.59
C SER A 258 -13.59 -14.44 -4.28
N THR A 259 -14.21 -15.06 -5.27
CA THR A 259 -15.35 -15.97 -5.07
C THR A 259 -14.98 -17.18 -4.21
N GLU A 260 -13.69 -17.52 -4.17
CA GLU A 260 -13.12 -18.59 -3.32
C GLU A 260 -12.72 -18.08 -1.92
N PHE A 261 -13.04 -16.84 -1.55
CA PHE A 261 -12.65 -16.28 -0.27
C PHE A 261 -13.32 -17.02 0.88
N VAL A 262 -12.52 -17.46 1.85
CA VAL A 262 -13.00 -18.10 3.08
C VAL A 262 -12.60 -17.24 4.25
N HIS A 263 -13.54 -16.85 5.10
CA HIS A 263 -13.22 -16.03 6.25
C HIS A 263 -12.19 -16.75 7.14
N PRO A 264 -11.15 -16.09 7.69
CA PRO A 264 -10.14 -16.76 8.51
C PRO A 264 -10.71 -17.51 9.72
N ALA A 265 -11.85 -17.07 10.26
CA ALA A 265 -12.54 -17.75 11.36
C ALA A 265 -13.24 -19.06 10.97
N GLU A 266 -13.39 -19.34 9.67
CA GLU A 266 -14.04 -20.56 9.15
C GLU A 266 -13.02 -21.65 8.78
N ARG A 267 -11.72 -21.34 8.86
CA ARG A 267 -10.62 -22.23 8.51
C ARG A 267 -10.14 -22.96 9.76
N ASN A 268 -10.93 -23.93 10.19
CA ASN A 268 -10.53 -24.88 11.24
C ASN A 268 -9.33 -25.71 10.79
#